data_AF-A0A956SWA9-F1
#
_entry.id   AF-A0A956SWA9-F1
#
_cell.length_a   1.000
_cell.length_b   1.000
_cell.length_c   1.000
_cell.angle_alpha   90.00
_cell.angle_beta   90.00
_cell.angle_gamma   90.00
#
_symmetry.space_group_name_H-M   'P 1'
#
loop_
_entity.id
_entity.type
_entity.pdbx_description
1 polymer ?
#
loop_
_entity_poly.entity_id
_entity_poly.type
_entity_poly.pdbx_seq_one_letter_code
_entity_poly.pdbx_strand_id
1 'polypeptide(L)'
;MTVSPDKKARTRAQILEAAARLFRERGYAGVSVQDVMAAAGLTVGGFYAHFPSKEALYAEAFAHALDERSAFYRAAPPELTGREWLNLAVQ
;
A
#
# COMPACT_ATOMS: atom_id res chain seq x y z
N MET A 1 -13.15 23.49 -9.84
CA MET A 1 -11.74 23.24 -10.15
C MET A 1 -11.56 21.75 -10.36
N THR A 2 -11.54 21.28 -11.61
CA THR A 2 -11.40 19.86 -11.97
C THR A 2 -9.96 19.42 -11.70
N VAL A 3 -9.76 18.50 -10.75
CA VAL A 3 -8.47 17.87 -10.51
C VAL A 3 -8.11 17.07 -11.77
N SER A 4 -6.95 17.34 -12.39
CA SER A 4 -6.47 16.57 -13.54
C SER A 4 -6.40 15.07 -13.18
N PRO A 5 -6.79 14.15 -14.07
CA PRO A 5 -6.68 12.69 -13.86
C PRO A 5 -5.32 12.26 -13.29
N ASP A 6 -4.23 12.88 -13.76
CA ASP A 6 -2.86 12.58 -13.32
C ASP A 6 -2.60 12.93 -11.86
N LYS A 7 -3.23 14.01 -11.36
CA LYS A 7 -3.09 14.42 -9.96
C LYS A 7 -3.86 13.47 -9.06
N LYS A 8 -5.08 13.08 -9.44
CA LYS A 8 -5.90 12.13 -8.67
C LYS A 8 -5.21 10.77 -8.56
N ALA A 9 -4.65 10.27 -9.67
CA ALA A 9 -3.91 9.00 -9.69
C ALA A 9 -2.66 9.06 -8.79
N ARG A 10 -1.88 10.14 -8.86
CA ARG A 10 -0.69 10.33 -8.03
C ARG A 10 -1.00 10.39 -6.54
N THR A 11 -2.03 11.15 -6.16
CA THR A 11 -2.49 11.21 -4.77
C THR A 11 -2.96 9.84 -4.28
N ARG A 12 -3.66 9.08 -5.14
CA ARG A 12 -4.08 7.72 -4.80
C ARG A 12 -2.88 6.79 -4.57
N ALA A 13 -1.87 6.85 -5.41
CA ALA A 13 -0.64 6.08 -5.25
C ALA A 13 0.10 6.43 -3.95
N GLN A 14 0.21 7.72 -3.62
CA GLN A 14 0.80 8.18 -2.35
C GLN A 14 0.08 7.61 -1.12
N ILE A 15 -1.26 7.55 -1.17
CA ILE A 15 -2.06 6.95 -0.09
C ILE A 15 -1.79 5.45 0.02
N LEU A 16 -1.72 4.73 -1.12
CA LEU A 16 -1.44 3.28 -1.13
C LEU A 16 -0.05 2.96 -0.58
N GLU A 17 0.97 3.72 -0.96
CA GLU A 17 2.34 3.55 -0.48
C GLU A 17 2.42 3.76 1.05
N ALA A 18 1.83 4.84 1.54
CA ALA A 18 1.76 5.13 2.98
C ALA A 18 1.00 4.04 3.75
N ALA A 19 -0.14 3.59 3.21
CA ALA A 19 -0.95 2.54 3.81
C ALA A 19 -0.22 1.20 3.86
N ALA A 20 0.37 0.76 2.74
CA ALA A 20 1.09 -0.52 2.65
C ALA A 20 2.23 -0.58 3.67
N ARG A 21 2.99 0.52 3.80
CA ARG A 21 4.04 0.63 4.81
C ARG A 21 3.49 0.52 6.24
N LEU A 22 2.50 1.34 6.60
CA LEU A 22 1.96 1.36 7.96
C LEU A 22 1.31 0.04 8.35
N PHE A 23 0.56 -0.59 7.43
CA PHE A 23 -0.10 -1.88 7.68
C PHE A 23 0.91 -3.00 7.86
N ARG A 24 2.03 -2.99 7.14
CA ARG A 24 3.14 -3.94 7.34
C ARG A 24 3.82 -3.75 8.70
N GLU A 25 4.02 -2.49 9.13
CA GLU A 25 4.70 -2.17 10.38
C GLU A 25 3.84 -2.43 11.64
N ARG A 26 2.53 -2.14 11.56
CA ARG A 26 1.66 -2.03 12.74
C ARG A 26 0.42 -2.94 12.68
N GLY A 27 0.25 -3.67 11.58
CA GLY A 27 -0.92 -4.51 11.33
C GLY A 27 -2.19 -3.70 11.04
N TYR A 28 -3.25 -4.40 10.64
CA TYR A 28 -4.54 -3.78 10.31
C TYR A 28 -5.14 -2.98 11.49
N ALA A 29 -5.17 -3.58 12.69
CA ALA A 29 -5.81 -2.97 13.85
C ALA A 29 -5.04 -1.74 14.37
N GLY A 30 -3.72 -1.70 14.19
CA GLY A 30 -2.84 -0.63 14.70
C GLY A 30 -2.73 0.61 13.81
N VAL A 31 -3.49 0.68 12.72
CA VAL A 31 -3.45 1.80 11.75
C VAL A 31 -4.84 2.39 11.58
N SER A 32 -4.99 3.70 11.70
CA SER A 32 -6.23 4.42 11.37
C SER A 32 -6.15 5.09 9.99
N VAL A 33 -7.30 5.50 9.46
CA VAL A 33 -7.34 6.36 8.25
C VAL A 33 -6.59 7.67 8.49
N GLN A 34 -6.63 8.20 9.71
CA GLN A 34 -5.93 9.44 10.08
C GLN A 34 -4.42 9.26 9.99
N ASP A 35 -3.88 8.14 10.47
CA ASP A 35 -2.45 7.82 10.40
C ASP A 35 -1.97 7.75 8.95
N VAL A 36 -2.73 7.08 8.09
CA VAL A 36 -2.40 6.93 6.66
C VAL A 36 -2.41 8.29 5.97
N MET A 37 -3.46 9.09 6.17
CA MET A 37 -3.57 10.38 5.52
C MET A 37 -2.49 11.35 6.00
N ALA A 38 -2.18 11.34 7.31
CA ALA A 38 -1.07 12.11 7.86
C ALA A 38 0.28 11.67 7.26
N ALA A 39 0.54 10.37 7.17
CA ALA A 39 1.75 9.83 6.55
C ALA A 39 1.87 10.14 5.05
N ALA A 40 0.74 10.28 4.35
CA ALA A 40 0.67 10.72 2.96
C ALA A 40 0.73 12.25 2.79
N GLY A 41 0.77 13.04 3.88
CA GLY A 41 0.76 14.50 3.84
C GLY A 41 -0.58 15.10 3.39
N LEU A 42 -1.69 14.40 3.66
CA LEU A 42 -3.03 14.73 3.20
C LEU A 42 -4.01 14.89 4.38
N THR A 43 -5.13 15.57 4.12
CA THR A 43 -6.20 15.70 5.11
C THR A 43 -7.14 14.49 5.07
N VAL A 44 -7.71 14.15 6.23
CA VAL A 44 -8.66 13.02 6.36
C VAL A 44 -9.88 13.17 5.45
N GLY A 45 -10.36 14.40 5.25
CA GLY A 45 -11.51 14.67 4.38
C GLY A 45 -11.28 14.28 2.92
N GLY A 46 -10.02 14.25 2.45
CA GLY A 46 -9.67 13.79 1.11
C GLY A 46 -9.79 12.28 0.92
N PHE A 47 -9.81 11.50 2.00
CA PHE A 47 -9.78 10.02 1.94
C PHE A 47 -10.93 9.45 1.12
N TYR A 48 -12.16 9.90 1.40
CA TYR A 48 -13.37 9.36 0.79
C TYR A 48 -13.52 9.71 -0.70
N ALA A 49 -12.67 10.60 -1.23
CA ALA A 49 -12.58 10.83 -2.69
C ALA A 49 -11.79 9.73 -3.42
N HIS A 50 -11.04 8.90 -2.68
CA HIS A 50 -10.16 7.85 -3.21
C HIS A 50 -10.57 6.44 -2.78
N PHE A 51 -11.03 6.27 -1.54
CA PHE A 51 -11.36 4.97 -0.95
C PHE A 51 -12.69 5.03 -0.16
N PRO A 52 -13.55 4.00 -0.28
CA PRO A 52 -14.83 3.99 0.43
C PRO A 52 -14.69 3.61 1.92
N SER A 53 -13.63 2.88 2.29
CA SER A 53 -13.39 2.46 3.68
C SER A 53 -11.93 2.10 3.95
N LYS A 54 -11.58 1.91 5.22
CA LYS A 54 -10.25 1.42 5.63
C LYS A 54 -9.99 0.01 5.13
N GLU A 55 -11.00 -0.85 5.12
CA GLU A 55 -10.95 -2.22 4.61
C GLU A 55 -10.61 -2.23 3.12
N ALA A 56 -11.26 -1.35 2.33
CA ALA A 56 -10.97 -1.20 0.92
C ALA A 56 -9.53 -0.70 0.69
N LEU A 57 -9.11 0.32 1.45
CA LEU A 57 -7.73 0.78 1.44
C LEU A 57 -6.75 -0.35 1.76
N TYR A 58 -7.03 -1.16 2.79
CA TYR A 58 -6.17 -2.27 3.20
C TYR A 58 -6.02 -3.32 2.10
N ALA A 59 -7.14 -3.77 1.51
CA ALA A 59 -7.14 -4.75 0.43
C ALA A 59 -6.33 -4.25 -0.78
N GLU A 60 -6.51 -2.99 -1.15
CA GLU A 60 -5.80 -2.38 -2.28
C GLU A 60 -4.33 -2.10 -1.99
N ALA A 61 -3.98 -1.64 -0.79
CA ALA A 61 -2.60 -1.43 -0.38
C ALA A 61 -1.83 -2.76 -0.34
N PHE A 62 -2.49 -3.84 0.08
CA PHE A 62 -1.92 -5.18 0.05
C PHE A 62 -1.69 -5.66 -1.39
N ALA A 63 -2.68 -5.50 -2.28
CA ALA A 63 -2.53 -5.82 -3.69
C ALA A 63 -1.42 -5.00 -4.36
N HIS A 64 -1.34 -3.70 -4.05
CA HIS A 64 -0.28 -2.81 -4.55
C HIS A 64 1.11 -3.29 -4.13
N ALA A 65 1.30 -3.64 -2.86
CA ALA A 65 2.58 -4.15 -2.36
C ALA A 65 2.98 -5.50 -3.00
N LEU A 66 2.01 -6.36 -3.32
CA LEU A 66 2.26 -7.61 -4.05
C LEU A 66 2.63 -7.35 -5.51
N ASP A 67 1.99 -6.36 -6.16
CA ASP A 67 2.28 -6.01 -7.54
C ASP A 67 3.69 -5.40 -7.69
N GLU A 68 4.11 -4.53 -6.77
CA GLU A 68 5.49 -4.02 -6.71
C GLU A 68 6.53 -5.14 -6.59
N ARG A 69 6.19 -6.20 -5.85
CA ARG A 69 7.04 -7.39 -5.68
C ARG A 69 6.83 -8.45 -6.75
N SER A 70 5.86 -8.29 -7.65
CA SER A 70 5.48 -9.32 -8.61
C SER A 70 6.62 -9.70 -9.56
N ALA A 71 7.46 -8.73 -9.94
CA ALA A 71 8.64 -8.98 -10.76
C ALA A 71 9.66 -9.86 -10.04
N PHE A 72 9.88 -9.61 -8.74
CA PHE A 72 10.73 -10.44 -7.91
C PHE A 72 10.17 -11.87 -7.79
N TYR A 73 8.88 -12.02 -7.50
CA TYR A 73 8.25 -13.34 -7.42
C TYR A 73 8.30 -14.11 -8.76
N ARG A 74 8.19 -13.42 -9.89
CA ARG A 74 8.31 -14.05 -11.22
C ARG A 74 9.74 -14.43 -11.59
N ALA A 75 10.73 -13.70 -11.07
CA ALA A 75 12.15 -13.90 -11.38
C ALA A 75 12.91 -14.64 -10.25
N ALA A 76 12.19 -15.12 -9.22
CA ALA A 76 12.80 -15.80 -8.09
C ALA A 76 13.59 -17.04 -8.59
N PRO A 77 14.89 -17.15 -8.27
CA PRO A 77 15.69 -18.31 -8.65
C PRO A 77 15.05 -19.60 -8.14
N PRO A 78 14.91 -20.65 -8.97
CA PRO A 78 14.23 -21.89 -8.58
C PRO A 78 14.97 -22.66 -7.49
N GLU A 79 16.21 -22.29 -7.18
CA GLU A 79 17.05 -22.89 -6.15
C GLU A 79 16.80 -22.30 -4.75
N LEU A 80 16.10 -21.16 -4.64
CA LEU A 80 15.73 -20.60 -3.35
C LEU A 80 14.70 -21.51 -2.66
N THR A 81 15.06 -22.04 -1.48
CA THR A 81 14.17 -22.94 -0.72
C THR A 81 14.01 -22.49 0.74
N GLY A 82 12.95 -22.96 1.39
CA GLY A 82 12.75 -22.81 2.82
C GLY A 82 12.81 -21.36 3.34
N ARG A 83 13.65 -21.11 4.36
CA ARG A 83 13.73 -19.82 5.07
C ARG A 83 14.43 -18.72 4.28
N GLU A 84 15.27 -19.07 3.32
CA GLU A 84 15.93 -18.11 2.43
C GLU A 84 14.89 -17.37 1.58
N TRP A 85 13.88 -18.11 1.13
CA TRP A 85 12.75 -17.58 0.39
C TRP A 85 11.92 -16.61 1.23
N LEU A 86 11.62 -16.97 2.49
CA LEU A 86 10.85 -16.11 3.41
C LEU A 86 11.57 -14.81 3.74
N ASN A 87 12.89 -14.83 3.92
CA ASN A 87 13.66 -13.63 4.22
C ASN A 87 13.65 -12.62 3.07
N LEU A 88 13.55 -13.08 1.82
CA LEU A 88 13.49 -12.22 0.63
C LEU A 88 12.04 -11.81 0.28
N ALA A 89 11.08 -12.69 0.53
CA ALA A 89 9.67 -12.47 0.20
C ALA A 89 8.90 -11.63 1.24
N VAL A 90 9.49 -11.34 2.40
CA VAL A 90 8.77 -10.68 3.51
C VAL A 90 9.45 -9.39 4.03
N GLN A 91 10.68 -9.05 3.59
CA GLN A 91 11.24 -7.69 3.77
C GLN A 91 10.41 -6.65 3.03
#